data_AF-A0AAV7DJT5-F1
#
_entry.id   AF-A0AAV7DJT5-F1
#
_cell.length_a   1.000
_cell.length_b   1.000
_cell.length_c   1.000
_cell.angle_alpha   90.00
_cell.angle_beta   90.00
_cell.angle_gamma   90.00
#
_symmetry.space_group_name_H-M   'P 1'
#
loop_
_entity.id
_entity.type
_entity.pdbx_description
1 polymer ?
#
loop_
_entity_poly.entity_id
_entity_poly.type
_entity_poly.pdbx_seq_one_letter_code
_entity_poly.pdbx_strand_id
1 'polypeptide(L)' 'GLRIPANCELVVGGEPQCWAEGHCLLFDDSFLHTAFHEGSADEGPRVIFMVDLWHPNVAAAERQALDSIFAPGR' A
#
# COMPACT_ATOMS: atom_id res chain seq x y z
N GLY A 1 -3.07 -1.55 9.62
CA GLY A 1 -3.80 -0.28 9.45
C GLY A 1 -3.82 0.51 10.75
N LEU A 2 -4.04 1.82 10.68
CA LEU A 2 -4.12 2.69 11.87
C LEU A 2 -5.56 2.92 12.32
N ARG A 3 -6.48 3.10 11.38
CA ARG A 3 -7.93 3.15 11.59
C ARG A 3 -8.64 2.51 10.41
N ILE A 4 -9.41 1.46 10.64
CA ILE A 4 -10.05 0.68 9.58
C ILE A 4 -11.56 0.59 9.88
N PRO A 5 -12.38 1.53 9.37
CA PRO A 5 -13.84 1.39 9.44
C PRO A 5 -14.32 0.21 8.62
N ALA A 6 -15.58 -0.18 8.80
CA ALA A 6 -16.23 -1.18 7.97
C ALA A 6 -16.26 -0.72 6.50
N ASN A 7 -16.57 -1.64 5.58
CA ASN A 7 -16.78 -1.33 4.15
C ASN A 7 -15.57 -0.67 3.46
N CYS A 8 -14.37 -1.03 3.89
CA CYS A 8 -13.11 -0.71 3.24
C CYS A 8 -12.55 -1.95 2.54
N GLU A 9 -12.33 -1.87 1.23
CA GLU A 9 -11.80 -2.99 0.44
C GLU A 9 -10.49 -2.59 -0.27
N LEU A 10 -9.60 -3.56 -0.44
CA LEU A 10 -8.59 -3.53 -1.48
C LEU A 10 -8.65 -4.84 -2.27
N VAL A 11 -8.55 -4.73 -3.59
CA VAL A 11 -8.35 -5.88 -4.47
C VAL A 11 -7.01 -5.70 -5.17
N VAL A 12 -6.19 -6.74 -5.20
CA VAL A 12 -4.85 -6.73 -5.83
C VAL A 12 -4.76 -7.92 -6.78
N GLY A 13 -4.49 -7.67 -8.05
CA GLY A 13 -4.41 -8.74 -9.06
C GLY A 13 -5.70 -9.56 -9.21
N GLY A 14 -6.85 -9.00 -8.82
CA GLY A 14 -8.14 -9.69 -8.79
C GLY A 14 -8.46 -10.40 -7.46
N GLU A 15 -7.53 -10.42 -6.50
CA GLU A 15 -7.72 -11.08 -5.20
C GLU A 15 -8.05 -10.07 -4.09
N PRO A 16 -9.19 -10.21 -3.38
CA PRO A 16 -9.54 -9.36 -2.24
C PRO A 16 -8.55 -9.48 -1.10
N GLN A 17 -8.27 -8.34 -0.45
CA GLN A 17 -7.35 -8.23 0.68
C GLN A 17 -8.06 -7.62 1.89
N CYS A 18 -7.68 -8.04 3.11
CA CYS A 18 -8.40 -7.66 4.33
C CYS A 18 -7.58 -6.73 5.23
N TRP A 19 -8.11 -5.55 5.53
CA TRP A 19 -7.45 -4.60 6.42
C TRP A 19 -7.72 -4.98 7.86
N ALA A 20 -6.69 -4.87 8.69
CA ALA A 20 -6.82 -5.01 10.13
C ALA A 20 -6.04 -3.90 10.84
N GLU A 21 -6.65 -3.29 11.84
CA GLU A 21 -5.97 -2.36 12.73
C GLU A 21 -4.83 -3.08 13.47
N GLY A 22 -3.71 -2.39 13.66
CA GLY A 22 -2.52 -2.95 14.32
C GLY A 22 -1.74 -3.99 13.50
N HIS A 23 -2.21 -4.39 12.32
CA HIS A 23 -1.56 -5.39 11.48
C HIS A 23 -1.00 -4.78 10.19
N CYS A 24 0.11 -5.36 9.72
CA CYS A 24 0.67 -5.06 8.42
C CYS A 24 0.00 -5.94 7.36
N LEU A 25 -0.27 -5.34 6.22
CA LEU A 25 -0.56 -6.04 4.98
C LEU A 25 0.55 -5.67 4.01
N LEU A 26 1.12 -6.68 3.36
CA LEU A 26 2.15 -6.54 2.34
C LEU A 26 1.59 -7.05 1.02
N PHE A 27 1.67 -6.24 -0.03
CA PHE A 27 1.34 -6.62 -1.39
C PHE A 27 2.28 -5.90 -2.36
N ASP A 28 2.32 -6.40 -3.59
CA ASP A 28 3.05 -5.78 -4.69
C ASP A 28 2.10 -4.85 -5.46
N ASP A 29 2.36 -3.54 -5.40
CA ASP A 29 1.53 -2.49 -6.00
C ASP A 29 1.75 -2.34 -7.51
N SER A 30 2.71 -3.06 -8.11
CA SER A 30 2.86 -3.14 -9.56
C SER A 30 1.73 -3.92 -10.23
N PHE A 31 1.01 -4.76 -9.48
CA PHE A 31 -0.21 -5.40 -9.95
C PHE A 31 -1.38 -4.40 -9.96
N LEU A 32 -2.33 -4.60 -10.89
CA LEU A 32 -3.57 -3.82 -10.91
C LEU A 32 -4.26 -3.94 -9.55
N HIS A 33 -4.46 -2.80 -8.91
CA HIS A 33 -5.07 -2.72 -7.59
C HIS A 33 -6.15 -1.64 -7.55
N THR A 34 -7.18 -1.89 -6.76
CA THR A 34 -8.29 -0.96 -6.53
C THR A 34 -8.56 -0.85 -5.04
N ALA A 35 -8.83 0.37 -4.58
CA ALA A 35 -9.19 0.66 -3.20
C ALA A 35 -10.58 1.29 -3.15
N PHE A 36 -11.46 0.74 -2.33
CA PHE A 36 -12.82 1.26 -2.13
C PHE A 36 -13.06 1.61 -0.66
N HIS A 37 -13.88 2.64 -0.46
CA HIS A 37 -14.40 3.04 0.84
C HIS A 37 -15.86 3.42 0.66
N GLU A 38 -16.76 2.51 1.02
CA GLU A 38 -18.22 2.68 0.89
C GLU A 38 -18.89 2.94 2.26
N GLY A 39 -18.08 3.29 3.28
CA GLY A 39 -18.56 3.65 4.60
C GLY A 39 -19.28 5.00 4.62
N SER A 40 -20.17 5.17 5.59
CA SER A 40 -20.88 6.44 5.81
C SER A 40 -19.99 7.47 6.53
N ALA A 41 -20.38 8.75 6.49
CA ALA A 41 -19.58 9.83 7.07
C ALA A 41 -19.35 9.68 8.60
N ASP A 42 -20.27 9.03 9.31
CA ASP A 42 -20.20 8.73 10.73
C ASP A 42 -19.21 7.61 11.09
N GLU A 43 -18.91 6.68 10.17
CA GLU A 43 -17.86 5.66 10.36
C GLU A 43 -16.45 6.29 10.34
N GLY A 44 -16.31 7.41 9.63
CA GLY A 44 -15.10 8.22 9.55
C GLY A 44 -14.06 7.71 8.56
N PRO A 45 -12.82 8.25 8.59
CA PRO A 45 -11.83 7.95 7.57
C PRO A 45 -11.12 6.60 7.79
N ARG A 46 -10.76 5.95 6.68
CA ARG A 46 -9.73 4.90 6.65
C ARG A 46 -8.35 5.53 6.71
N VAL A 47 -7.55 5.16 7.71
CA VAL A 47 -6.18 5.66 7.90
C VAL A 47 -5.19 4.50 7.86
N ILE A 48 -4.24 4.58 6.93
CA ILE A 48 -3.14 3.62 6.77
C ILE A 48 -1.79 4.34 6.92
N PHE A 49 -0.79 3.58 7.35
CA PHE A 49 0.61 4.00 7.24
C PHE A 49 1.23 3.19 6.11
N MET A 50 1.68 3.89 5.06
CA MET A 50 2.24 3.28 3.86
C MET A 50 3.76 3.31 3.92
N VAL A 51 4.38 2.18 3.63
CA VAL A 51 5.84 2.01 3.64
C VAL A 51 6.22 1.23 2.41
N ASP A 52 7.00 1.84 1.53
CA ASP A 52 7.52 1.18 0.33
C ASP A 52 8.85 0.49 0.66
N LEU A 53 8.99 -0.73 0.17
CA LEU A 53 10.18 -1.55 0.35
C LEU A 53 10.79 -1.87 -1.01
N TRP A 54 12.12 -1.95 -1.06
CA TRP A 54 12.78 -2.57 -2.21
C TRP A 54 12.31 -4.01 -2.36
N HIS A 55 11.91 -4.39 -3.57
CA HIS A 55 11.63 -5.78 -3.89
C HIS A 55 12.87 -6.63 -3.52
N PRO A 56 12.71 -7.81 -2.88
CA PRO A 56 13.82 -8.56 -2.28
C PRO A 56 14.92 -8.95 -3.28
N ASN A 57 14.56 -9.07 -4.57
CA ASN A 57 15.49 -9.42 -5.64
C ASN A 57 16.28 -8.23 -6.23
N VAL A 58 16.06 -6.99 -5.74
CA VAL A 58 16.81 -5.82 -6.21
C VAL A 58 18.11 -5.69 -5.41
N ALA A 59 19.23 -5.85 -6.09
CA ALA A 59 20.58 -5.81 -5.51
C ALA A 59 20.96 -4.38 -5.09
N ALA A 60 21.92 -4.25 -4.17
CA ALA A 60 22.33 -2.95 -3.63
C ALA A 60 22.83 -1.97 -4.70
N ALA A 61 23.55 -2.47 -5.72
CA ALA A 61 24.03 -1.65 -6.82
C ALA A 61 22.87 -1.11 -7.70
N GLU A 62 21.81 -1.90 -7.87
CA GLU A 62 20.62 -1.48 -8.62
C GLU A 62 19.85 -0.41 -7.86
N ARG A 63 19.71 -0.55 -6.53
CA ARG A 63 19.10 0.48 -5.68
C ARG A 63 19.82 1.82 -5.79
N GLN A 64 21.15 1.82 -5.71
CA GLN A 64 21.97 3.04 -5.86
C GLN A 64 21.80 3.69 -7.24
N ALA A 65 21.72 2.87 -8.30
CA ALA A 65 21.47 3.39 -9.65
C ALA A 65 20.07 4.01 -9.76
N LEU A 66 19.04 3.35 -9.22
CA LEU A 66 17.66 3.84 -9.22
C LEU A 66 17.52 5.13 -8.38
N ASP A 67 18.13 5.21 -7.20
CA ASP A 67 18.17 6.41 -6.37
C ASP A 67 18.82 7.60 -7.10
N SER A 68 19.82 7.33 -7.94
CA SER A 68 20.49 8.36 -8.74
C SER A 68 19.62 8.85 -9.91
N ILE A 69 18.88 7.93 -10.55
CA ILE A 69 18.00 8.25 -11.70
C ILE A 69 16.73 8.97 -11.24
N PHE A 70 16.15 8.55 -10.13
CA PHE A 70 14.85 9.00 -9.62
C PHE A 70 14.95 9.82 -8.33
N ALA A 71 16.02 10.61 -8.17
CA ALA A 71 16.25 11.41 -6.98
C ALA A 71 15.02 12.29 -6.63
N PRO A 72 14.48 12.21 -5.40
CA PRO A 72 13.31 12.99 -5.02
C PRO A 72 13.61 14.49 -5.10
N GLY A 73 12.78 15.25 -5.82
CA GLY A 73 12.83 16.71 -5.82
C GLY A 73 13.71 17.36 -6.90
N ARG A 74 14.01 16.67 -8.00
CA ARG A 74 14.51 17.29 -9.23
C ARG A 74 13.43 17.34 -10.31
#